data_AF-A0A526Z944-F1
#
_entry.id   AF-A0A526Z944-F1
#
_cell.length_a   1.000
_cell.length_b   1.000
_cell.length_c   1.000
_cell.angle_alpha   90.00
_cell.angle_beta   90.00
_cell.angle_gamma   90.00
#
_symmetry.space_group_name_H-M   'P 1'
#
loop_
_entity.id
_entity.type
_entity.pdbx_description
1 polymer ?
#
loop_
_entity_poly.entity_id
_entity_poly.type
_entity_poly.pdbx_seq_one_letter_code
_entity_poly.pdbx_strand_id
1 'polypeptide(L)'
;DGKEFSVAVAPEITTNDMALMIKLAIAGAGITFGMEESFRPWIGRGELVPVLVDYCPRFAGFYLYYPNRRNVAPKLRALVEHLRRPG
;
A
#
# COMPACT_ATOMS: atom_id res chain seq x y z
N ASP A 1 -6.06 -12.92 -28.40
CA ASP A 1 -4.84 -13.74 -28.54
C ASP A 1 -3.64 -13.11 -27.83
N GLY A 2 -3.68 -13.05 -26.50
CA GLY A 2 -2.52 -12.63 -25.70
C GLY A 2 -1.73 -13.86 -25.26
N LYS A 3 -0.43 -13.91 -25.53
CA LYS A 3 0.47 -14.94 -25.01
C LYS A 3 1.21 -14.37 -23.82
N GLU A 4 1.28 -15.10 -22.71
CA GLU A 4 2.14 -14.71 -21.59
C GLU A 4 3.60 -14.57 -22.04
N PHE A 5 4.23 -13.49 -21.61
CA PHE A 5 5.65 -13.23 -21.82
C PHE A 5 6.20 -12.49 -20.61
N SER A 6 7.50 -12.65 -20.37
CA SER A 6 8.21 -11.98 -19.30
C SER A 6 9.25 -11.04 -19.91
N VAL A 7 9.36 -9.84 -19.36
CA VAL A 7 10.34 -8.83 -19.75
C VAL A 7 11.13 -8.43 -18.53
N ALA A 8 12.46 -8.54 -18.62
CA ALA A 8 13.35 -7.96 -17.63
C ALA A 8 13.38 -6.44 -17.83
N VAL A 9 12.92 -5.70 -16.82
CA VAL A 9 12.99 -4.23 -16.81
C VAL A 9 14.23 -3.82 -16.03
N ALA A 10 15.12 -3.04 -16.64
CA ALA A 10 16.22 -2.39 -15.94
C ALA A 10 15.72 -1.08 -15.33
N PRO A 11 15.60 -0.96 -14.00
CA PRO A 11 15.09 0.25 -13.38
C PRO A 11 16.12 1.39 -13.50
N GLU A 12 15.67 2.55 -13.97
CA GLU A 12 16.50 3.76 -14.02
C GLU A 12 16.71 4.37 -12.62
N ILE A 13 15.73 4.20 -11.72
CA ILE A 13 15.75 4.69 -10.35
C ILE A 13 15.21 3.59 -9.42
N THR A 14 15.89 3.35 -8.30
CA THR A 14 15.44 2.43 -7.24
C THR A 14 15.44 3.14 -5.89
N THR A 15 14.33 3.06 -5.17
CA THR A 15 14.18 3.59 -3.82
C THR A 15 13.15 2.79 -3.04
N ASN A 16 13.19 2.87 -1.71
CA ASN A 16 12.20 2.30 -0.80
C ASN A 16 11.38 3.39 -0.06
N ASP A 17 11.56 4.67 -0.44
CA ASP A 17 10.81 5.78 0.12
C ASP A 17 9.53 6.05 -0.69
N MET A 18 8.37 5.84 -0.07
CA MET A 18 7.07 5.97 -0.73
C MET A 18 6.78 7.42 -1.20
N ALA A 19 7.22 8.42 -0.46
CA ALA A 19 7.00 9.81 -0.84
C ALA A 19 7.85 10.19 -2.06
N LEU A 20 9.07 9.67 -2.15
CA LEU A 20 9.92 9.84 -3.34
C LEU A 20 9.35 9.09 -4.55
N MET A 21 8.88 7.86 -4.37
CA MET A 21 8.22 7.07 -5.43
C MET A 21 7.03 7.83 -6.04
N ILE A 22 6.17 8.42 -5.21
CA ILE A 22 5.02 9.21 -5.67
C ILE A 22 5.48 10.45 -6.46
N LYS A 23 6.46 11.20 -5.94
CA LYS A 23 7.00 12.38 -6.63
C LYS A 23 7.58 12.05 -8.00
N LEU A 24 8.28 10.92 -8.12
CA LEU A 24 8.82 10.45 -9.39
C LEU A 24 7.71 10.12 -10.40
N ALA A 25 6.66 9.43 -9.95
CA ALA A 25 5.51 9.11 -10.81
C ALA A 25 4.79 10.38 -11.30
N ILE A 26 4.57 11.36 -10.42
CA ILE A 26 3.96 12.65 -10.78
C ILE A 26 4.86 13.42 -11.76
N ALA A 27 6.18 13.35 -11.59
CA ALA A 27 7.14 13.97 -12.51
C ALA A 27 7.27 13.25 -13.86
N GLY A 28 6.55 12.15 -14.08
CA GLY A 28 6.59 11.39 -15.32
C GLY A 28 7.80 10.48 -15.47
N ALA A 29 8.51 10.16 -14.39
CA ALA A 29 9.69 9.28 -14.43
C ALA A 29 9.34 7.78 -14.59
N GLY A 30 8.05 7.43 -14.64
CA GLY A 30 7.57 6.08 -14.88
C GLY A 30 6.34 5.70 -14.05
N ILE A 31 6.09 4.39 -13.96
CA ILE A 31 5.03 3.82 -13.11
C ILE A 31 5.57 3.45 -11.74
N THR A 32 4.70 3.49 -10.73
CA THR A 32 5.04 3.08 -9.36
C THR A 32 3.89 2.31 -8.73
N PHE A 33 4.12 1.67 -7.58
CA PHE A 33 3.13 0.85 -6.88
C PHE A 33 3.27 1.02 -5.36
N GLY A 34 2.20 0.72 -4.63
CA GLY A 34 2.14 0.83 -3.18
C GLY A 34 0.71 0.69 -2.65
N MET A 35 0.48 1.11 -1.40
CA MET A 35 -0.86 1.11 -0.82
C MET A 35 -1.74 2.17 -1.47
N GLU A 36 -2.96 1.79 -1.85
CA GLU A 36 -3.94 2.68 -2.51
C GLU A 36 -4.10 4.01 -1.78
N GLU A 37 -4.20 3.97 -0.45
CA GLU A 37 -4.37 5.16 0.39
C GLU A 37 -3.26 6.20 0.19
N SER A 38 -2.03 5.77 -0.12
CA SER A 38 -0.91 6.68 -0.42
C SER A 38 -1.09 7.45 -1.73
N PHE A 39 -1.86 6.91 -2.68
CA PHE A 39 -2.10 7.50 -4.00
C PHE A 39 -3.40 8.30 -4.10
N ARG A 40 -4.39 8.03 -3.23
CA ARG A 40 -5.73 8.65 -3.27
C ARG A 40 -5.72 10.17 -3.48
N PRO A 41 -4.90 10.97 -2.77
CA PRO A 41 -4.92 12.42 -2.97
C PRO A 41 -4.50 12.86 -4.37
N TRP A 42 -3.58 12.13 -4.99
CA TRP A 42 -2.98 12.45 -6.29
C TRP A 42 -3.88 11.98 -7.45
N ILE A 43 -4.50 10.82 -7.28
CA ILE A 43 -5.53 10.32 -8.19
C ILE A 43 -6.75 11.24 -8.17
N GLY A 44 -7.21 11.65 -6.98
CA GLY A 44 -8.35 12.55 -6.83
C GLY A 44 -8.14 13.93 -7.47
N ARG A 45 -6.87 14.37 -7.64
CA ARG A 45 -6.52 15.61 -8.35
C ARG A 45 -6.22 15.41 -9.84
N GLY A 46 -6.28 14.18 -10.34
CA GLY A 46 -5.95 13.84 -11.72
C GLY A 46 -4.46 13.91 -12.06
N GLU A 47 -3.58 14.01 -11.06
CA GLU A 47 -2.12 14.00 -11.25
C GLU A 47 -1.59 12.59 -11.50
N LEU A 48 -2.32 11.57 -11.03
CA LEU A 48 -2.02 10.16 -11.28
C LEU A 48 -3.28 9.42 -11.76
N VAL A 49 -3.07 8.36 -12.53
CA VAL A 49 -4.13 7.45 -12.99
C VAL A 49 -3.77 6.01 -12.59
N PRO A 50 -4.72 5.24 -12.02
CA PRO A 50 -4.48 3.83 -11.72
C PRO A 50 -4.40 3.01 -13.02
N VAL A 51 -3.42 2.10 -13.07
CA VAL A 51 -3.20 1.16 -14.18
C VAL A 51 -2.97 -0.24 -13.61
N LEU A 52 -3.23 -1.27 -14.42
CA LEU A 52 -3.05 -2.68 -14.02
C LEU A 52 -3.82 -3.07 -12.74
N VAL A 53 -4.97 -2.45 -12.47
CA VAL A 53 -5.77 -2.65 -11.25
C VAL A 53 -6.15 -4.13 -11.04
N ASP A 54 -6.46 -4.84 -12.13
CA ASP A 54 -6.82 -6.27 -12.09
C ASP A 54 -5.65 -7.18 -11.67
N TYR A 55 -4.42 -6.66 -11.66
CA TYR A 55 -3.21 -7.37 -11.24
C TYR A 55 -2.77 -7.00 -9.81
N CYS A 56 -3.50 -6.11 -9.12
CA CYS A 56 -3.17 -5.72 -7.75
C CYS A 56 -3.65 -6.79 -6.75
N PRO A 57 -2.77 -7.27 -5.83
CA PRO A 57 -3.17 -8.23 -4.83
C PRO A 57 -4.11 -7.59 -3.80
N ARG A 58 -5.04 -8.38 -3.26
CA ARG A 58 -5.88 -7.94 -2.14
C ARG A 58 -5.03 -7.80 -0.88
N PHE A 59 -5.06 -6.62 -0.25
CA PHE A 59 -4.44 -6.41 1.06
C PHE A 59 -5.36 -6.95 2.17
N ALA A 60 -4.88 -7.93 2.95
CA ALA A 60 -5.64 -8.53 4.05
C ALA A 60 -5.83 -7.58 5.26
N GLY A 61 -5.22 -6.38 5.21
CA GLY A 61 -5.21 -5.43 6.31
C GLY A 61 -4.03 -5.63 7.26
N PHE A 62 -3.95 -4.75 8.25
CA PHE A 62 -2.94 -4.82 9.30
C PHE A 62 -3.36 -5.79 10.42
N TYR A 63 -2.37 -6.45 11.01
CA TYR A 63 -2.56 -7.35 12.14
C TYR A 63 -1.96 -6.72 13.41
N LEU A 64 -2.70 -6.81 14.51
CA LEU A 64 -2.21 -6.41 15.82
C LEU A 64 -1.68 -7.64 16.57
N TYR A 65 -0.37 -7.74 16.73
CA TYR A 65 0.28 -8.81 17.49
C TYR A 65 0.50 -8.37 18.95
N TYR A 66 -0.03 -9.15 19.89
CA TYR A 66 0.19 -8.96 21.31
C TYR A 66 0.17 -10.29 22.07
N PRO A 67 0.90 -10.43 23.19
CA PRO A 67 0.92 -11.67 23.95
C PRO A 67 -0.46 -11.96 24.57
N ASN A 68 -1.01 -13.14 24.29
CA ASN A 68 -2.21 -13.62 24.98
C ASN A 68 -1.82 -14.21 26.35
N ARG A 69 -1.61 -13.35 27.34
CA ARG A 69 -1.38 -13.75 28.73
C ARG A 69 -2.73 -13.80 29.46
N ARG A 70 -2.87 -14.71 30.42
CA ARG A 70 -4.08 -14.83 31.28
C ARG A 70 -4.57 -13.49 31.85
N ASN A 71 -3.65 -12.56 32.11
CA ASN A 71 -3.95 -11.21 32.59
C ASN A 71 -3.50 -10.15 31.57
N VAL A 72 -4.28 -9.94 30.50
CA VAL A 72 -4.08 -8.78 29.62
C VAL A 72 -4.37 -7.50 30.40
N ALA A 73 -3.42 -6.56 30.42
CA ALA A 73 -3.61 -5.29 31.12
C ALA A 73 -4.86 -4.56 30.60
N PRO A 74 -5.71 -3.98 31.47
CA PRO A 74 -6.96 -3.32 31.05
C PRO A 74 -6.78 -2.26 29.96
N LYS A 75 -5.66 -1.51 30.00
CA LYS A 75 -5.29 -0.51 28.99
C LYS A 75 -5.06 -1.13 27.60
N LEU A 76 -4.35 -2.27 27.53
CA LEU A 76 -4.11 -2.96 26.27
C LEU A 76 -5.42 -3.54 25.71
N ARG A 77 -6.28 -4.09 26.57
CA ARG A 77 -7.61 -4.54 26.14
C ARG A 77 -8.42 -3.40 25.53
N ALA A 78 -8.47 -2.25 26.19
CA ALA A 78 -9.19 -1.07 25.68
C ALA A 78 -8.62 -0.60 24.33
N LEU A 79 -7.30 -0.61 24.15
CA LEU A 79 -6.67 -0.30 22.86
C LEU A 79 -7.04 -1.31 21.76
N VAL A 80 -6.96 -2.61 22.06
CA VAL A 80 -7.33 -3.68 21.12
C VAL A 80 -8.80 -3.55 20.70
N GLU A 81 -9.70 -3.31 21.65
CA GLU A 81 -11.12 -3.10 21.39
C GLU A 81 -11.36 -1.85 20.55
N HIS A 82 -10.62 -0.76 20.80
CA HIS A 82 -10.70 0.46 20.00
C HIS A 82 -10.26 0.23 18.56
N LEU A 83 -9.10 -0.42 18.35
CA LEU A 83 -8.54 -0.71 17.03
C LEU A 83 -9.31 -1.76 16.22
N ARG A 84 -10.10 -2.63 16.88
CA ARG A 84 -10.96 -3.62 16.23
C ARG A 84 -12.28 -3.05 15.69
N ARG A 85 -12.67 -1.85 16.12
CA ARG A 85 -13.90 -1.24 15.60
C ARG A 85 -13.71 -0.95 14.11
N PRO A 86 -14.67 -1.34 13.24
CA PRO A 86 -14.64 -0.89 11.85
C PRO A 86 -14.61 0.65 11.82
N GLY A 87 -13.73 1.20 10.99
CA GLY A 87 -13.73 2.62 10.63
C GLY A 87 -14.77 2.93 9.58
#